data_AF-A0A928V3I1-F1
#
_entry.id   AF-A0A928V3I1-F1
#
_cell.length_a   1.000
_cell.length_b   1.000
_cell.length_c   1.000
_cell.angle_alpha   90.00
_cell.angle_beta   90.00
_cell.angle_gamma   90.00
#
_symmetry.space_group_name_H-M   'P 1'
#
loop_
_entity.id
_entity.type
_entity.pdbx_description
1 polymer ?
#
loop_
_entity_poly.entity_id
_entity_poly.type
_entity_poly.pdbx_seq_one_letter_code
_entity_poly.pdbx_strand_id
1 'polypeptide(L)'
;MVVLVLGFFVLICGLLMMRNPELDRLLKKNDEAEWATVMRPSLSGYVNSFGIIPLFTWVLAHGYEKSASEQVRTVGSASLKRAMRAKYCMLVGVVLIATGFLLALFL
;
A
#
# COMPACT_ATOMS: atom_id res chain seq x y z
N MET A 1 11.97 -16.42 -18.93
CA MET A 1 12.70 -15.90 -17.74
C MET A 1 12.72 -14.38 -17.62
N VAL A 2 13.02 -13.60 -18.67
CA VAL A 2 13.07 -12.12 -18.59
C VAL A 2 11.76 -11.48 -18.10
N VAL A 3 10.61 -11.96 -18.60
CA VAL A 3 9.28 -11.45 -18.20
C VAL A 3 9.01 -11.64 -16.70
N LEU A 4 9.45 -12.78 -16.12
CA LEU A 4 9.33 -13.05 -14.69
C LEU A 4 10.15 -12.04 -13.87
N VAL A 5 11.41 -11.85 -14.25
CA VAL A 5 12.31 -10.89 -13.56
C VAL A 5 11.74 -9.48 -13.60
N LEU A 6 11.23 -9.05 -14.76
CA LEU A 6 10.58 -7.75 -14.90
C LEU A 6 9.33 -7.64 -14.03
N GLY A 7 8.49 -8.68 -13.98
CA GLY A 7 7.31 -8.71 -13.15
C GLY A 7 7.62 -8.57 -11.65
N PHE A 8 8.65 -9.28 -11.16
CA PHE A 8 9.12 -9.12 -9.77
C PHE A 8 9.65 -7.71 -9.49
N PHE A 9 10.42 -7.14 -10.41
CA PHE A 9 10.94 -5.79 -10.26
C PHE A 9 9.79 -4.76 -10.12
N VAL A 10 8.80 -4.84 -11.01
CA VAL A 10 7.61 -3.98 -10.98
C VAL A 10 6.82 -4.17 -9.68
N LEU A 11 6.63 -5.41 -9.23
CA LEU A 11 5.95 -5.72 -7.97
C LEU A 11 6.66 -5.08 -6.77
N ILE A 12 7.99 -5.22 -6.68
CA ILE A 12 8.80 -4.64 -5.61
C ILE A 12 8.73 -3.11 -5.64
N CYS A 13 8.81 -2.48 -6.82
CA CYS A 13 8.63 -1.04 -6.95
C CYS A 13 7.27 -0.60 -6.39
N GLY A 14 6.19 -1.32 -6.71
CA GLY A 14 4.87 -1.04 -6.17
C GLY A 14 4.80 -1.16 -4.64
N LEU A 15 5.43 -2.18 -4.05
CA LEU A 15 5.51 -2.33 -2.59
C LEU A 15 6.27 -1.17 -1.92
N LEU A 16 7.40 -0.73 -2.49
CA LEU A 16 8.15 0.41 -1.98
C LEU A 16 7.36 1.72 -2.05
N MET A 17 6.51 1.87 -3.07
CA MET A 17 5.64 3.04 -3.20
C MET A 17 4.53 3.11 -2.14
N MET A 18 4.16 2.00 -1.48
CA MET A 18 3.14 2.00 -0.41
C MET A 18 3.56 2.81 0.82
N ARG A 19 4.87 2.94 1.08
CA ARG A 19 5.37 3.53 2.32
C ARG A 19 5.03 5.02 2.39
N ASN A 20 4.34 5.42 3.47
CA ASN A 20 3.95 6.80 3.70
C ASN A 20 4.19 7.23 5.16
N PRO A 21 5.45 7.56 5.50
CA PRO A 21 5.82 7.89 6.88
C PRO A 21 5.26 9.24 7.34
N GLU A 22 4.98 10.16 6.40
CA GLU A 22 4.40 11.46 6.71
C GLU A 22 2.96 11.33 7.20
N LEU A 23 2.14 10.55 6.48
CA LEU A 23 0.76 10.30 6.87
C LEU A 23 0.67 9.54 8.20
N ASP A 24 1.54 8.55 8.42
CA ASP A 24 1.62 7.83 9.69
C ASP A 24 1.91 8.79 10.87
N ARG A 25 2.92 9.65 10.71
CA ARG A 25 3.29 10.63 11.74
C ARG A 25 2.16 11.63 12.00
N LEU A 26 1.49 12.11 10.96
CA LEU A 26 0.40 13.07 11.09
C LEU A 26 -0.85 12.46 11.71
N LEU A 27 -1.20 11.23 11.32
CA LEU A 27 -2.33 10.51 11.89
C LEU A 27 -2.08 10.25 13.37
N LYS A 28 -0.88 9.77 13.75
CA LYS A 28 -0.51 9.56 15.15
C LYS A 28 -0.54 10.85 15.98
N LYS A 29 -0.14 11.98 15.41
CA LYS A 29 -0.08 13.26 16.11
C LYS A 29 -1.44 13.93 16.27
N ASN A 30 -2.29 13.87 15.25
CA ASN A 30 -3.51 14.66 15.17
C ASN A 30 -4.79 13.84 15.40
N ASP A 31 -4.71 12.51 15.29
CA ASP A 31 -5.87 11.62 15.39
C ASP A 31 -5.45 10.23 15.91
N GLU A 32 -4.95 10.19 17.15
CA GLU A 32 -4.39 8.98 17.75
C GLU A 32 -5.40 7.83 17.88
N ALA A 33 -6.69 8.15 18.06
CA ALA A 33 -7.76 7.16 18.15
C ALA A 33 -7.96 6.42 16.81
N GLU A 34 -8.00 7.15 15.69
CA GLU A 34 -8.00 6.56 14.35
C GLU A 34 -6.69 5.84 14.06
N TRP A 35 -5.54 6.43 14.41
CA TRP A 35 -4.24 5.76 14.25
C TRP A 35 -4.21 4.40 14.95
N ALA A 36 -4.67 4.33 16.20
CA ALA A 36 -4.74 3.08 16.96
C ALA A 36 -5.70 2.08 16.33
N THR A 37 -6.77 2.53 15.67
CA THR A 37 -7.74 1.67 14.99
C THR A 37 -7.18 1.13 13.68
N VAL A 38 -6.47 1.95 12.90
CA VAL A 38 -5.80 1.57 11.66
C VAL A 38 -4.61 0.66 11.92
N MET A 39 -3.83 0.94 12.95
CA MET A 39 -2.61 0.18 13.28
C MET A 39 -2.87 -1.04 14.16
N ARG A 40 -4.12 -1.30 14.55
CA ARG A 40 -4.47 -2.54 15.24
C ARG A 40 -4.09 -3.72 14.35
N PRO A 41 -3.23 -4.64 14.82
CA PRO A 41 -2.89 -5.83 14.07
C PRO A 41 -4.17 -6.65 13.83
N SER A 42 -4.41 -7.05 12.58
CA SER A 42 -5.44 -8.03 12.27
C SER A 42 -5.13 -9.33 13.03
N LEU A 43 -6.15 -10.00 13.58
CA LEU A 43 -6.01 -11.24 14.37
C LEU A 43 -5.17 -12.34 13.70
N SER A 44 -5.08 -12.35 12.37
CA SER A 44 -4.08 -13.15 11.66
C SER A 44 -2.72 -12.46 11.75
N GLY A 45 -1.84 -12.92 12.64
CA GLY A 45 -0.47 -12.42 12.86
C GLY A 45 0.50 -12.52 11.66
N TYR A 46 -0.02 -12.57 10.43
CA TYR A 46 0.74 -12.56 9.20
C TYR A 46 1.23 -11.15 8.91
N VAL A 47 2.52 -10.97 9.22
CA VAL A 47 3.38 -9.86 8.80
C VAL A 47 2.92 -8.51 9.35
N ASN A 48 3.47 -8.17 10.52
CA ASN A 48 3.48 -6.81 11.04
C ASN A 48 4.36 -5.95 10.10
N SER A 49 3.81 -5.52 8.95
CA SER A 49 4.53 -4.72 7.94
C SER A 49 4.76 -3.28 8.40
N PHE A 50 5.17 -3.08 9.66
CA PHE A 50 5.44 -1.78 10.29
C PHE A 50 4.34 -0.74 10.02
N GLY A 51 3.06 -1.15 10.03
CA GLY A 51 1.92 -0.26 9.76
C GLY A 51 1.73 0.18 8.31
N ILE A 52 2.58 -0.26 7.37
CA ILE A 52 2.53 0.16 5.96
C ILE A 52 1.28 -0.38 5.27
N ILE A 53 1.00 -1.68 5.41
CA ILE A 53 -0.17 -2.32 4.76
C ILE A 53 -1.49 -1.76 5.31
N PRO A 54 -1.72 -1.70 6.64
CA PRO A 54 -2.96 -1.15 7.18
C PRO A 54 -3.19 0.32 6.80
N LEU A 55 -2.15 1.15 6.84
CA LEU A 55 -2.28 2.55 6.43
C LEU A 55 -2.56 2.68 4.93
N PHE A 56 -1.90 1.86 4.11
CA PHE A 56 -2.12 1.82 2.67
C PHE A 56 -3.56 1.42 2.32
N THR A 57 -4.10 0.37 2.95
CA THR A 57 -5.47 -0.08 2.73
C THR A 57 -6.48 0.95 3.23
N TRP A 58 -6.21 1.57 4.39
CA TRP A 58 -7.03 2.65 4.92
C TRP A 58 -7.08 3.87 4.00
N VAL A 59 -5.95 4.27 3.41
CA VAL A 59 -5.89 5.34 2.40
C VAL A 59 -6.71 4.99 1.17
N LEU A 60 -6.56 3.78 0.63
CA LEU A 60 -7.37 3.32 -0.52
C LEU A 60 -8.87 3.29 -0.21
N ALA A 61 -9.24 3.01 1.04
CA ALA A 61 -10.61 3.04 1.52
C ALA A 61 -11.12 4.45 1.86
N HIS A 62 -10.36 5.50 1.55
CA HIS A 62 -10.70 6.90 1.85
C HIS A 62 -10.90 7.18 3.36
N GLY A 63 -10.27 6.39 4.23
CA GLY A 63 -10.42 6.53 5.68
C GLY A 63 -10.02 7.90 6.22
N TYR A 64 -9.09 8.59 5.53
CA TYR A 64 -8.63 9.94 5.89
C TYR A 64 -9.73 10.99 5.84
N GLU A 65 -10.82 10.79 5.10
CA GLU A 65 -11.93 11.74 5.01
C GLU A 65 -12.69 11.89 6.33
N LYS A 66 -12.66 10.85 7.18
CA LYS A 66 -13.34 10.82 8.48
C LYS A 66 -12.53 11.49 9.59
N SER A 67 -11.25 11.77 9.36
CA SER A 67 -10.40 12.40 10.38
C SER A 67 -10.84 13.83 10.64
N ALA A 68 -10.87 14.23 11.92
CA ALA A 68 -11.18 15.59 12.32
C ALA A 68 -10.09 16.59 11.92
N SER A 69 -8.87 16.11 11.61
CA SER A 69 -7.74 16.95 11.25
C SER A 69 -7.71 17.27 9.75
N GLU A 70 -7.80 18.55 9.41
CA GLU A 70 -7.65 19.02 8.02
C GLU A 70 -6.28 18.67 7.42
N GLN A 71 -5.23 18.62 8.24
CA GLN A 71 -3.89 18.21 7.80
C GLN A 71 -3.88 16.74 7.37
N VAL A 72 -4.51 15.85 8.14
CA VAL A 72 -4.64 14.42 7.80
C VAL A 72 -5.45 14.25 6.53
N ARG A 73 -6.54 14.99 6.36
CA ARG A 73 -7.36 14.96 5.14
C ARG A 73 -6.57 15.40 3.90
N THR A 74 -5.82 16.49 4.01
CA THR A 74 -5.02 17.04 2.90
C THR A 74 -3.91 16.08 2.47
N VAL A 75 -3.12 15.59 3.43
CA VAL A 75 -2.05 14.63 3.15
C VAL A 75 -2.62 13.29 2.70
N GLY A 76 -3.72 12.83 3.29
CA GLY A 76 -4.42 11.61 2.89
C GLY A 76 -4.89 11.64 1.44
N SER A 77 -5.48 12.75 1.00
CA SER A 77 -5.87 12.98 -0.41
C SER A 77 -4.66 12.91 -1.37
N ALA A 78 -3.56 13.58 -1.03
CA ALA A 78 -2.33 13.50 -1.83
C ALA A 78 -1.77 12.07 -1.86
N SER A 79 -1.88 11.36 -0.74
CA SER A 79 -1.43 9.98 -0.55
C SER A 79 -2.26 8.98 -1.35
N LEU A 80 -3.54 9.25 -1.59
CA LEU A 80 -4.41 8.39 -2.38
C LEU A 80 -3.90 8.20 -3.81
N LYS A 81 -3.45 9.28 -4.46
CA LYS A 81 -2.88 9.19 -5.82
C LYS A 81 -1.63 8.31 -5.86
N ARG A 82 -0.80 8.37 -4.82
CA ARG A 82 0.37 7.49 -4.67
C ARG A 82 -0.05 6.05 -4.41
N ALA A 83 -1.04 5.84 -3.54
CA ALA A 83 -1.54 4.52 -3.21
C ALA A 83 -2.17 3.81 -4.42
N MET A 84 -2.93 4.54 -5.24
CA MET A 84 -3.50 4.04 -6.49
C MET A 84 -2.42 3.63 -7.49
N ARG A 85 -1.38 4.46 -7.67
CA ARG A 85 -0.24 4.12 -8.54
C ARG A 85 0.47 2.86 -8.06
N ALA A 86 0.71 2.74 -6.75
CA ALA A 86 1.29 1.54 -6.16
C ALA A 86 0.42 0.30 -6.42
N LYS A 87 -0.91 0.39 -6.19
CA LYS A 87 -1.87 -0.69 -6.46
C LYS A 87 -1.79 -1.16 -7.91
N TYR A 88 -1.84 -0.24 -8.88
CA TYR A 88 -1.77 -0.61 -10.30
C TYR A 88 -0.40 -1.17 -10.67
N CYS A 89 0.68 -0.61 -10.14
CA CYS A 89 2.03 -1.12 -10.34
C CYS A 89 2.14 -2.57 -9.85
N MET A 90 1.64 -2.88 -8.66
CA MET A 90 1.61 -4.26 -8.14
C MET A 90 0.75 -5.18 -8.99
N LEU A 91 -0.44 -4.75 -9.43
CA LEU A 91 -1.29 -5.54 -10.31
C LEU A 91 -0.58 -5.87 -11.64
N VAL A 92 0.07 -4.89 -12.26
CA VAL A 92 0.87 -5.11 -13.48
C VAL A 92 2.00 -6.10 -13.21
N GLY A 93 2.71 -5.97 -12.09
CA GLY A 93 3.75 -6.91 -11.67
C GLY A 93 3.22 -8.34 -11.53
N VAL A 94 2.07 -8.53 -10.86
CA VAL A 94 1.42 -9.85 -10.72
C VAL A 94 1.03 -10.43 -12.08
N VAL A 95 0.46 -9.63 -12.98
CA VAL A 95 0.09 -10.07 -14.33
C VAL A 95 1.33 -10.51 -15.13
N LEU A 96 2.42 -9.74 -15.07
CA LEU A 96 3.69 -10.10 -15.72
C LEU A 96 4.28 -11.39 -15.15
N ILE A 97 4.20 -11.59 -13.83
CA ILE A 97 4.68 -12.82 -13.19
C ILE A 97 3.83 -14.01 -13.66
N ALA A 98 2.49 -13.89 -13.62
CA ALA A 98 1.59 -14.97 -14.02
C ALA A 98 1.78 -15.36 -15.50
N THR A 99 1.83 -14.37 -16.39
CA THR A 99 2.07 -14.60 -17.83
C THR A 99 3.47 -15.18 -18.08
N GLY A 100 4.51 -14.63 -17.45
CA GLY A 100 5.87 -15.13 -17.56
C GLY A 100 6.05 -16.56 -17.02
N PHE A 101 5.31 -16.92 -15.98
CA PHE A 101 5.29 -18.27 -15.42
C PHE A 101 4.64 -19.26 -16.38
N LEU A 102 3.47 -18.92 -16.94
CA LEU A 102 2.81 -19.76 -17.95
C LEU A 102 3.71 -19.95 -19.18
N LEU A 103 4.32 -18.88 -19.69
CA LEU A 103 5.25 -18.99 -20.83
C LEU A 103 6.45 -19.89 -20.52
N ALA A 104 6.99 -19.85 -19.30
CA ALA A 104 8.11 -20.70 -18.90
C ALA A 104 7.74 -22.18 -18.70
N LEU A 105 6.45 -22.52 -18.57
CA LEU A 105 5.99 -23.91 -18.50
C LEU A 105 5.82 -24.54 -19.89
N PHE A 106 5.51 -23.73 -20.91
CA PHE A 106 5.24 -24.19 -22.28
C PHE A 106 6.42 -24.00 -23.24
N LEU A 107 7.52 -23.39 -22.77
CA LEU A 107 8.71 -23.04 -23.55
C LEU A 107 9.97 -23.51 -22.82
#